data_AF-A0A345ZKC7-F1
#
_entry.id   AF-A0A345ZKC7-F1
#
_cell.length_a   1.000
_cell.length_b   1.000
_cell.length_c   1.000
_cell.angle_alpha   90.00
_cell.angle_beta   90.00
_cell.angle_gamma   90.00
#
_symmetry.space_group_name_H-M   'P 1'
#
loop_
_entity.id
_entity.type
_entity.pdbx_description
1 polymer ?
#
loop_
_entity_poly.entity_id
_entity_poly.type
_entity_poly.pdbx_seq_one_letter_code
_entity_poly.pdbx_strand_id
1 'polypeptide(L)'
;MKKYEVLYDWLYAQITHLSDSPAAETFAAGLVGPAQDEFVTLTETLRNFGAEVAGAKAGRALLGRWGEIAVALDEFGRRFPTFPDFRRDLLIAFCCVAGWLCVNHAPVLDAADVDETAFTVHGIPGVELAPAWFLHENARQPNESLVVFDSRDLATFEAGLASAAASQELAFAFLAALAVAEPVVTCPCAVVKKSNPQLGIKEIEAFVELHLAMAGLPTHTPRRISRTPAVVDKDSVRAESAYHQWADVLRVLSEYNSRDELLLKYLTIYHVIENLMFKMPIVDLERQRNGSMFSIRDFRRLYDSVSLKELPALEKLFETAFDLHATSVVKYGKLVRDTWSALVAAHGSAAINSALQRLGYEKSASDFSGQRVHGNYAKLVYIVRNSIVHNKETEFHLTSQSLSAEISQLIEEFLLPTLEQIAFGMIGIPNGKLWYGRKELVLY
;
A
#
# COMPACT_ATOMS: atom_id res chain seq x y z
N MET A 1 17.93 34.13 -9.18
CA MET A 1 16.80 35.09 -9.10
C MET A 1 16.80 35.79 -7.76
N LYS A 2 16.28 37.02 -7.66
CA LYS A 2 16.08 37.67 -6.35
C LYS A 2 14.85 37.09 -5.63
N LYS A 3 14.80 37.17 -4.29
CA LYS A 3 13.67 36.62 -3.50
C LYS A 3 12.30 37.14 -3.93
N TYR A 4 12.18 38.44 -4.22
CA TYR A 4 10.92 39.01 -4.71
C TYR A 4 10.57 38.56 -6.14
N GLU A 5 11.55 38.21 -6.97
CA GLU A 5 11.32 37.69 -8.31
C GLU A 5 10.83 36.24 -8.24
N VAL A 6 11.47 35.42 -7.39
CA VAL A 6 11.05 34.03 -7.11
C VAL A 6 9.60 34.00 -6.63
N LEU A 7 9.22 34.91 -5.74
CA LEU A 7 7.90 34.90 -5.12
C LEU A 7 6.78 35.35 -6.07
N TYR A 8 7.06 36.26 -7.01
CA TYR A 8 5.99 36.94 -7.76
C TYR A 8 6.02 36.76 -9.27
N ASP A 9 7.19 36.63 -9.91
CA ASP A 9 7.30 36.75 -11.37
C ASP A 9 6.57 35.62 -12.08
N TRP A 10 6.75 34.40 -11.58
CA TRP A 10 6.12 33.24 -12.16
C TRP A 10 4.60 33.24 -11.96
N LEU A 11 4.12 33.48 -10.73
CA LEU A 11 2.69 33.56 -10.46
C LEU A 11 2.03 34.66 -11.31
N TYR A 12 2.64 35.85 -11.38
CA TYR A 12 2.12 36.94 -12.20
C TYR A 12 2.01 36.54 -13.67
N ALA A 13 3.07 35.96 -14.24
CA ALA A 13 3.06 35.49 -15.62
C ALA A 13 1.99 34.42 -15.87
N GLN A 14 1.78 33.50 -14.93
CA GLN A 14 0.72 32.49 -15.04
C GLN A 14 -0.67 33.12 -14.93
N ILE A 15 -0.91 34.05 -14.01
CA ILE A 15 -2.19 34.77 -13.92
C ILE A 15 -2.47 35.50 -15.24
N THR A 16 -1.50 36.25 -15.78
CA THR A 16 -1.64 36.92 -17.08
C THR A 16 -1.90 35.93 -18.22
N HIS A 17 -1.26 34.76 -18.22
CA HIS A 17 -1.55 33.70 -19.20
C HIS A 17 -3.01 33.24 -19.13
N LEU A 18 -3.56 33.10 -17.93
CA LEU A 18 -4.94 32.65 -17.72
C LEU A 18 -5.99 33.74 -18.01
N SER A 19 -5.69 35.01 -17.75
CA SER A 19 -6.67 36.11 -17.82
C SER A 19 -6.54 37.02 -19.05
N ASP A 20 -5.32 37.29 -19.52
CA ASP A 20 -4.99 38.39 -20.43
C ASP A 20 -3.97 37.96 -21.48
N SER A 21 -4.20 36.79 -22.09
CA SER A 21 -3.34 36.23 -23.14
C SER A 21 -4.13 35.87 -24.40
N PRO A 22 -3.45 35.75 -25.56
CA PRO A 22 -4.08 35.22 -26.76
C PRO A 22 -4.67 33.81 -26.56
N ALA A 23 -4.08 33.01 -25.67
CA ALA A 23 -4.60 31.69 -25.33
C ALA A 23 -5.94 31.80 -24.57
N ALA A 24 -6.05 32.74 -23.62
CA ALA A 24 -7.29 33.01 -22.91
C ALA A 24 -8.39 33.51 -23.85
N GLU A 25 -8.08 34.46 -24.75
CA GLU A 25 -9.02 34.96 -25.76
C GLU A 25 -9.51 33.85 -26.70
N THR A 26 -8.58 33.02 -27.20
CA THR A 26 -8.89 31.91 -28.10
C THR A 26 -9.76 30.86 -27.39
N PHE A 27 -9.44 30.53 -26.14
CA PHE A 27 -10.21 29.58 -25.35
C PHE A 27 -11.62 30.11 -25.07
N ALA A 28 -11.74 31.38 -24.65
CA ALA A 28 -13.03 32.03 -24.39
C ALA A 28 -13.93 32.07 -25.64
N ALA A 29 -13.37 32.31 -26.83
CA ALA A 29 -14.11 32.30 -28.09
C ALA A 29 -14.72 30.92 -28.44
N GLY A 30 -14.17 29.84 -27.87
CA GLY A 30 -14.70 28.48 -28.00
C GLY A 30 -15.78 28.11 -26.97
N LEU A 31 -16.00 28.93 -25.93
CA LEU A 31 -17.02 28.71 -24.91
C LEU A 31 -18.35 29.32 -25.32
N VAL A 32 -19.45 28.75 -24.82
CA VAL A 32 -20.82 29.25 -25.08
C VAL A 32 -21.67 29.20 -23.81
N GLY A 33 -22.60 30.16 -23.70
CA GLY A 33 -23.58 30.18 -22.62
C GLY A 33 -22.94 30.27 -21.23
N PRO A 34 -23.45 29.53 -20.22
CA PRO A 34 -23.00 29.65 -18.83
C PRO A 34 -21.50 29.45 -18.61
N ALA A 35 -20.84 28.59 -19.41
CA ALA A 35 -19.41 28.34 -19.29
C ALA A 35 -18.58 29.58 -19.66
N GLN A 36 -19.05 30.40 -20.60
CA GLN A 36 -18.40 31.65 -20.99
C GLN A 36 -18.51 32.68 -19.86
N ASP A 37 -19.69 32.81 -19.25
CA ASP A 37 -19.91 33.72 -18.12
C ASP A 37 -19.06 33.34 -16.90
N GLU A 38 -18.99 32.03 -16.59
CA GLU A 38 -18.11 31.50 -15.54
C GLU A 38 -16.63 31.80 -15.84
N PHE A 39 -16.20 31.62 -17.09
CA PHE A 39 -14.82 31.91 -17.50
C PHE A 39 -14.47 33.40 -17.36
N VAL A 40 -15.36 34.30 -17.79
CA VAL A 40 -15.17 35.75 -17.63
C VAL A 40 -15.07 36.12 -16.15
N THR A 41 -15.98 35.60 -15.32
CA THR A 41 -15.99 35.88 -13.88
C THR A 41 -14.68 35.43 -13.19
N LEU A 42 -14.20 34.22 -13.51
CA LEU A 42 -12.97 33.68 -12.93
C LEU A 42 -11.73 34.43 -13.44
N THR A 43 -11.66 34.77 -14.73
CA THR A 43 -10.53 35.53 -15.28
C THR A 43 -10.48 36.97 -14.78
N GLU A 44 -11.61 37.62 -14.55
CA GLU A 44 -11.67 38.92 -13.87
C GLU A 44 -11.17 38.84 -12.42
N THR A 45 -11.55 37.78 -11.71
CA THR A 45 -11.05 37.51 -10.34
C THR A 45 -9.55 37.32 -10.34
N LEU A 46 -9.01 36.51 -11.26
CA LEU A 46 -7.58 36.29 -11.41
C LEU A 46 -6.84 37.58 -11.80
N ARG A 47 -7.41 38.41 -12.69
CA ARG A 47 -6.83 39.71 -13.09
C ARG A 47 -6.67 40.64 -11.89
N ASN A 48 -7.66 40.69 -10.99
CA ASN A 48 -7.57 41.47 -9.75
C ASN A 48 -6.42 40.98 -8.86
N PHE A 49 -6.28 39.67 -8.68
CA PHE A 49 -5.13 39.10 -7.99
C PHE A 49 -3.80 39.41 -8.68
N GLY A 50 -3.76 39.40 -10.02
CA GLY A 50 -2.58 39.78 -10.80
C GLY A 50 -2.13 41.22 -10.52
N ALA A 51 -3.07 42.16 -10.40
CA ALA A 51 -2.78 43.54 -10.03
C ALA A 51 -2.21 43.65 -8.60
N GLU A 52 -2.77 42.89 -7.65
CA GLU A 52 -2.26 42.84 -6.27
C GLU A 52 -0.84 42.24 -6.20
N VAL A 53 -0.58 41.15 -6.93
CA VAL A 53 0.76 40.52 -7.05
C VAL A 53 1.77 41.51 -7.63
N ALA A 54 1.42 42.23 -8.70
CA ALA A 54 2.28 43.24 -9.31
C ALA A 54 2.58 44.40 -8.33
N GLY A 55 1.58 44.87 -7.60
CA GLY A 55 1.74 45.89 -6.57
C GLY A 55 2.65 45.44 -5.42
N ALA A 56 2.45 44.22 -4.91
CA ALA A 56 3.27 43.61 -3.87
C ALA A 56 4.73 43.47 -4.33
N LYS A 57 4.97 43.00 -5.56
CA LYS A 57 6.31 42.94 -6.16
C LYS A 57 6.98 44.32 -6.23
N ALA A 58 6.28 45.33 -6.78
CA ALA A 58 6.82 46.68 -6.93
C ALA A 58 7.17 47.34 -5.59
N GLY A 59 6.32 47.11 -4.58
CA GLY A 59 6.54 47.59 -3.21
C GLY A 59 7.46 46.73 -2.36
N ARG A 60 7.89 45.55 -2.86
CA ARG A 60 8.58 44.51 -2.07
C ARG A 60 7.84 44.18 -0.77
N ALA A 61 6.51 44.18 -0.83
CA ALA A 61 5.63 43.93 0.30
C ALA A 61 5.12 42.49 0.28
N LEU A 62 4.89 41.90 1.45
CA LEU A 62 4.30 40.56 1.55
C LEU A 62 2.82 40.59 1.16
N LEU A 63 2.40 39.61 0.37
CA LEU A 63 1.01 39.43 -0.03
C LEU A 63 0.29 38.55 1.01
N GLY A 64 -0.93 38.93 1.41
CA GLY A 64 -1.69 38.19 2.44
C GLY A 64 -2.73 37.19 1.90
N ARG A 65 -3.01 37.20 0.60
CA ARG A 65 -4.17 36.50 0.00
C ARG A 65 -3.81 35.25 -0.82
N TRP A 66 -2.70 34.59 -0.47
CA TRP A 66 -2.21 33.40 -1.19
C TRP A 66 -3.21 32.24 -1.23
N GLY A 67 -3.92 31.98 -0.12
CA GLY A 67 -4.93 30.91 -0.07
C GLY A 67 -6.12 31.20 -1.00
N GLU A 68 -6.56 32.46 -1.09
CA GLU A 68 -7.65 32.85 -2.00
C GLU A 68 -7.23 32.69 -3.47
N ILE A 69 -5.97 33.01 -3.79
CA ILE A 69 -5.41 32.77 -5.13
C ILE A 69 -5.38 31.27 -5.43
N ALA A 70 -4.91 30.43 -4.50
CA ALA A 70 -4.88 28.98 -4.67
C ALA A 70 -6.28 28.40 -4.93
N VAL A 71 -7.30 28.85 -4.17
CA VAL A 71 -8.70 28.44 -4.36
C VAL A 71 -9.24 28.86 -5.74
N ALA A 72 -8.97 30.09 -6.18
CA ALA A 72 -9.40 30.56 -7.49
C ALA A 72 -8.74 29.79 -8.64
N LEU A 73 -7.45 29.46 -8.52
CA LEU A 73 -6.72 28.64 -9.49
C LEU A 73 -7.21 27.19 -9.53
N ASP A 74 -7.51 26.62 -8.35
CA ASP A 74 -8.11 25.30 -8.24
C ASP A 74 -9.49 25.25 -8.93
N GLU A 75 -10.33 26.24 -8.66
CA GLU A 75 -11.64 26.36 -9.28
C GLU A 75 -11.53 26.51 -10.81
N PHE A 76 -10.64 27.39 -11.29
CA PHE A 76 -10.38 27.56 -12.71
C PHE A 76 -10.02 26.23 -13.38
N GLY A 77 -9.09 25.46 -12.78
CA GLY A 77 -8.65 24.19 -13.35
C GLY A 77 -9.71 23.09 -13.33
N ARG A 78 -10.57 23.07 -12.31
CA ARG A 78 -11.71 22.13 -12.26
C ARG A 78 -12.76 22.46 -13.32
N ARG A 79 -13.01 23.74 -13.57
CA ARG A 79 -14.00 24.21 -14.56
C ARG A 79 -13.49 24.12 -16.00
N PHE A 80 -12.20 24.37 -16.21
CA PHE A 80 -11.57 24.45 -17.52
C PHE A 80 -10.34 23.53 -17.64
N PRO A 81 -10.49 22.20 -17.48
CA PRO A 81 -9.36 21.26 -17.46
C PRO A 81 -8.63 21.15 -18.80
N THR A 82 -9.21 21.67 -19.88
CA THR A 82 -8.64 21.67 -21.23
C THR A 82 -7.93 22.98 -21.58
N PHE A 83 -7.80 23.93 -20.64
CA PHE A 83 -7.08 25.18 -20.88
C PHE A 83 -5.60 24.89 -21.19
N PRO A 84 -5.03 25.43 -22.28
CA PRO A 84 -3.68 25.09 -22.71
C PRO A 84 -2.61 25.60 -21.75
N ASP A 85 -1.58 24.78 -21.56
CA ASP A 85 -0.37 25.08 -20.75
C ASP A 85 -0.64 25.45 -19.29
N PHE A 86 -1.81 25.10 -18.74
CA PHE A 86 -2.12 25.36 -17.35
C PHE A 86 -1.54 24.31 -16.41
N ARG A 87 -0.47 24.67 -15.69
CA ARG A 87 0.18 23.84 -14.67
C ARG A 87 -0.51 23.97 -13.31
N ARG A 88 -1.79 23.59 -13.24
CA ARG A 88 -2.64 23.73 -12.02
C ARG A 88 -1.93 23.30 -10.75
N ASP A 89 -1.47 22.06 -10.70
CA ASP A 89 -0.97 21.42 -9.48
C ASP A 89 0.30 22.12 -8.95
N LEU A 90 1.23 22.48 -9.83
CA LEU A 90 2.44 23.22 -9.46
C LEU A 90 2.12 24.65 -8.98
N LEU A 91 1.14 25.31 -9.60
CA LEU A 91 0.77 26.68 -9.25
C LEU A 91 0.04 26.74 -7.90
N ILE A 92 -0.82 25.76 -7.62
CA ILE A 92 -1.42 25.56 -6.30
C ILE A 92 -0.33 25.31 -5.26
N ALA A 93 0.57 24.36 -5.52
CA ALA A 93 1.68 24.05 -4.62
C ALA A 93 2.51 25.31 -4.29
N PHE A 94 2.83 26.11 -5.30
CA PHE A 94 3.54 27.36 -5.15
C PHE A 94 2.79 28.37 -4.30
N CYS A 95 1.48 28.55 -4.53
CA CYS A 95 0.69 29.51 -3.75
C CYS A 95 0.64 29.12 -2.27
N CYS A 96 0.44 27.85 -1.94
CA CYS A 96 0.43 27.41 -0.54
C CYS A 96 1.81 27.57 0.11
N VAL A 97 2.89 27.22 -0.58
CA VAL A 97 4.27 27.39 -0.06
C VAL A 97 4.60 28.86 0.13
N ALA A 98 4.24 29.72 -0.82
CA ALA A 98 4.42 31.17 -0.72
C ALA A 98 3.61 31.75 0.46
N GLY A 99 2.36 31.32 0.62
CA GLY A 99 1.50 31.70 1.74
C GLY A 99 2.07 31.26 3.09
N TRP A 100 2.46 29.99 3.21
CA TRP A 100 3.11 29.45 4.39
C TRP A 100 4.39 30.21 4.74
N LEU A 101 5.23 30.50 3.74
CA LEU A 101 6.47 31.25 3.91
C LEU A 101 6.20 32.67 4.43
N CYS A 102 5.23 33.37 3.84
CA CYS A 102 4.86 34.72 4.25
C CYS A 102 4.32 34.76 5.69
N VAL A 103 3.47 33.80 6.06
CA VAL A 103 2.83 33.73 7.39
C VAL A 103 3.80 33.31 8.48
N ASN A 104 4.62 32.27 8.24
CA ASN A 104 5.45 31.66 9.28
C ASN A 104 6.84 32.29 9.40
N HIS A 105 7.38 32.87 8.33
CA HIS A 105 8.74 33.41 8.32
C HIS A 105 8.81 34.92 8.11
N ALA A 106 7.76 35.56 7.57
CA ALA A 106 7.75 36.98 7.22
C ALA A 106 9.05 37.41 6.52
N PRO A 107 9.40 36.78 5.38
CA PRO A 107 10.72 36.88 4.80
C PRO A 107 11.04 38.30 4.36
N VAL A 108 12.28 38.75 4.57
CA VAL A 108 12.77 39.98 3.95
C VAL A 108 12.94 39.76 2.44
N LEU A 109 12.19 40.54 1.65
CA LEU A 109 12.22 40.52 0.19
C LEU A 109 13.35 41.40 -0.36
N ASP A 110 14.58 41.01 -0.07
CA ASP A 110 15.80 41.69 -0.47
C ASP A 110 16.29 41.26 -1.87
N ALA A 111 17.46 41.79 -2.26
CA ALA A 111 18.17 41.42 -3.47
C ALA A 111 19.15 40.25 -3.25
N ALA A 112 18.94 39.40 -2.23
CA ALA A 112 19.71 38.17 -2.10
C ALA A 112 19.36 37.22 -3.25
N ASP A 113 20.39 36.55 -3.78
CA ASP A 113 20.23 35.59 -4.87
C ASP A 113 19.76 34.24 -4.34
N VAL A 114 18.75 33.69 -5.01
CA VAL A 114 18.28 32.31 -4.92
C VAL A 114 18.77 31.59 -6.16
N ASP A 115 19.44 30.46 -5.95
CA ASP A 115 19.88 29.58 -7.03
C ASP A 115 18.70 28.73 -7.53
N GLU A 116 18.09 29.18 -8.63
CA GLU A 116 16.99 28.48 -9.31
C GLU A 116 17.42 27.15 -9.94
N THR A 117 18.72 26.89 -10.02
CA THR A 117 19.27 25.68 -10.63
C THR A 117 19.65 24.62 -9.60
N ALA A 118 19.55 24.92 -8.30
CA ALA A 118 19.95 24.02 -7.23
C ALA A 118 19.05 22.78 -7.14
N PHE A 119 17.76 22.91 -7.47
CA PHE A 119 16.76 21.85 -7.35
C PHE A 119 15.99 21.64 -8.65
N THR A 120 15.38 20.46 -8.77
CA THR A 120 14.50 20.07 -9.86
C THR A 120 13.30 19.31 -9.32
N VAL A 121 12.14 19.47 -9.98
CA VAL A 121 10.90 18.78 -9.63
C VAL A 121 10.73 17.57 -10.55
N HIS A 122 10.39 16.42 -9.97
CA HIS A 122 10.14 15.16 -10.68
C HIS A 122 8.84 14.53 -10.21
N GLY A 123 8.03 14.01 -11.12
CA GLY A 123 6.86 13.20 -10.76
C GLY A 123 7.28 11.78 -10.39
N ILE A 124 6.78 11.26 -9.26
CA ILE A 124 7.14 9.97 -8.67
C ILE A 124 5.92 9.01 -8.65
N PRO A 125 5.51 8.46 -9.81
CA PRO A 125 4.29 7.66 -9.90
C PRO A 125 4.35 6.33 -9.14
N GLY A 126 5.54 5.82 -8.80
CA GLY A 126 5.73 4.57 -8.08
C GLY A 126 5.57 4.68 -6.55
N VAL A 127 5.41 5.89 -6.01
CA VAL A 127 5.34 6.14 -4.56
C VAL A 127 3.93 6.59 -4.16
N GLU A 128 3.35 5.86 -3.20
CA GLU A 128 2.11 6.30 -2.55
C GLU A 128 2.45 7.11 -1.29
N LEU A 129 1.91 8.32 -1.18
CA LEU A 129 2.15 9.21 -0.05
C LEU A 129 0.97 9.19 0.94
N ALA A 130 1.26 8.78 2.17
CA ALA A 130 0.29 8.82 3.26
C ALA A 130 0.15 10.22 3.91
N PRO A 131 1.18 11.09 3.93
CA PRO A 131 0.95 12.53 4.02
C PRO A 131 1.16 13.20 2.65
N ALA A 132 0.27 14.12 2.28
CA ALA A 132 0.40 14.91 1.04
C ALA A 132 1.60 15.88 1.05
N TRP A 133 2.35 15.94 2.15
CA TRP A 133 3.57 16.73 2.30
C TRP A 133 4.58 15.99 3.17
N PHE A 134 5.82 15.98 2.72
CA PHE A 134 6.97 15.53 3.49
C PHE A 134 8.18 16.41 3.19
N LEU A 135 8.97 16.69 4.22
CA LEU A 135 10.15 17.51 4.15
C LEU A 135 11.28 16.87 4.93
N HIS A 136 12.44 16.76 4.28
CA HIS A 136 13.70 16.52 4.94
C HIS A 136 14.68 17.64 4.59
N GLU A 137 15.00 18.48 5.57
CA GLU A 137 16.02 19.51 5.42
C GLU A 137 17.38 19.01 5.93
N ASN A 138 18.36 18.95 5.04
CA ASN A 138 19.69 18.49 5.39
C ASN A 138 20.54 19.65 5.92
N ALA A 139 20.66 19.74 7.24
CA ALA A 139 21.40 20.82 7.92
C ALA A 139 22.90 20.90 7.58
N ARG A 140 23.52 19.82 7.07
CA ARG A 140 24.94 19.81 6.70
C ARG A 140 25.17 20.15 5.24
N GLN A 141 24.25 19.70 4.38
CA GLN A 141 24.31 19.89 2.93
C GLN A 141 22.91 20.27 2.45
N PRO A 142 22.53 21.57 2.52
CA PRO A 142 21.17 22.00 2.21
C PRO A 142 20.67 21.61 0.81
N ASN A 143 21.58 21.45 -0.14
CA ASN A 143 21.28 20.97 -1.49
C ASN A 143 20.88 19.48 -1.54
N GLU A 144 21.17 18.69 -0.52
CA GLU A 144 20.71 17.29 -0.34
C GLU A 144 19.40 17.22 0.44
N SER A 145 18.64 18.31 0.52
CA SER A 145 17.29 18.33 1.09
C SER A 145 16.28 17.73 0.11
N LEU A 146 15.16 17.27 0.66
CA LEU A 146 14.07 16.64 -0.07
C LEU A 146 12.74 17.27 0.32
N VAL A 147 11.96 17.67 -0.67
CA VAL A 147 10.53 17.97 -0.50
C VAL A 147 9.74 16.94 -1.29
N VAL A 148 8.71 16.36 -0.70
CA VAL A 148 7.76 15.51 -1.41
C VAL A 148 6.37 16.06 -1.17
N PHE A 149 5.58 16.18 -2.22
CA PHE A 149 4.25 16.75 -2.11
C PHE A 149 3.26 16.15 -3.10
N ASP A 150 1.98 16.22 -2.71
CA ASP A 150 0.84 15.89 -3.54
C ASP A 150 -0.22 16.98 -3.39
N SER A 151 -0.35 17.84 -4.41
CA SER A 151 -1.29 18.96 -4.40
C SER A 151 -2.66 18.60 -5.00
N ARG A 152 -2.94 17.31 -5.27
CA ARG A 152 -4.25 16.88 -5.82
C ARG A 152 -5.38 17.06 -4.81
N ASP A 153 -5.07 16.93 -3.52
CA ASP A 153 -5.95 17.27 -2.40
C ASP A 153 -5.38 18.50 -1.66
N LEU A 154 -5.91 19.67 -2.01
CA LEU A 154 -5.48 20.96 -1.46
C LEU A 154 -5.55 20.99 0.07
N ALA A 155 -6.61 20.43 0.67
CA ALA A 155 -6.81 20.49 2.11
C ALA A 155 -5.76 19.65 2.85
N THR A 156 -5.48 18.44 2.37
CA THR A 156 -4.46 17.57 2.96
C THR A 156 -3.05 18.13 2.76
N PHE A 157 -2.78 18.74 1.60
CA PHE A 157 -1.51 19.41 1.31
C PHE A 157 -1.25 20.62 2.23
N GLU A 158 -2.24 21.52 2.38
CA GLU A 158 -2.13 22.67 3.28
C GLU A 158 -1.94 22.27 4.74
N ALA A 159 -2.67 21.24 5.19
CA ALA A 159 -2.52 20.70 6.53
C ALA A 159 -1.11 20.14 6.79
N GLY A 160 -0.56 19.42 5.81
CA GLY A 160 0.81 18.90 5.87
C GLY A 160 1.85 20.02 5.93
N LEU A 161 1.72 21.03 5.05
CA LEU A 161 2.60 22.18 5.00
C LEU A 161 2.54 23.03 6.28
N ALA A 162 1.36 23.23 6.88
CA ALA A 162 1.20 23.96 8.14
C ALA A 162 1.97 23.32 9.31
N SER A 163 2.20 22.00 9.26
CA SER A 163 3.00 21.27 10.25
C SER A 163 4.50 21.24 9.95
N ALA A 164 4.93 21.74 8.78
CA ALA A 164 6.30 21.65 8.32
C ALA A 164 7.23 22.61 9.08
N ALA A 165 8.43 22.12 9.39
CA ALA A 165 9.54 22.94 9.88
C ALA A 165 10.61 23.02 8.78
N ALA A 166 10.49 24.02 7.89
CA ALA A 166 11.48 24.32 6.86
C ALA A 166 12.18 25.65 7.15
N SER A 167 13.42 25.80 6.71
CA SER A 167 14.07 27.10 6.64
C SER A 167 13.45 27.97 5.54
N GLN A 168 13.63 29.28 5.70
CA GLN A 168 13.25 30.26 4.68
C GLN A 168 14.01 30.00 3.37
N GLU A 169 15.29 29.65 3.46
CA GLU A 169 16.17 29.38 2.33
C GLU A 169 15.67 28.20 1.49
N LEU A 170 15.32 27.08 2.14
CA LEU A 170 14.80 25.91 1.45
C LEU A 170 13.45 26.18 0.78
N ALA A 171 12.58 26.96 1.44
CA ALA A 171 11.29 27.34 0.86
C ALA A 171 11.44 28.22 -0.39
N PHE A 172 12.36 29.19 -0.39
CA PHE A 172 12.67 29.96 -1.61
C PHE A 172 13.27 29.08 -2.71
N ALA A 173 14.17 28.15 -2.37
CA ALA A 173 14.72 27.22 -3.35
C ALA A 173 13.63 26.32 -3.96
N PHE A 174 12.67 25.88 -3.14
CA PHE A 174 11.53 25.10 -3.61
C PHE A 174 10.59 25.90 -4.52
N LEU A 175 10.24 27.14 -4.15
CA LEU A 175 9.44 28.03 -5.00
C LEU A 175 10.12 28.27 -6.36
N ALA A 176 11.43 28.48 -6.37
CA ALA A 176 12.20 28.63 -7.61
C ALA A 176 12.15 27.35 -8.46
N ALA A 177 12.28 26.17 -7.85
CA ALA A 177 12.18 24.89 -8.54
C ALA A 177 10.78 24.67 -9.16
N LEU A 178 9.71 25.01 -8.44
CA LEU A 178 8.33 24.94 -8.96
C LEU A 178 8.12 25.83 -10.18
N ALA A 179 8.68 27.05 -10.16
CA ALA A 179 8.51 28.02 -11.23
C ALA A 179 9.07 27.54 -12.58
N VAL A 180 10.23 26.85 -12.51
CA VAL A 180 10.95 26.36 -13.69
C VAL A 180 10.61 24.90 -14.06
N ALA A 181 9.82 24.21 -13.24
CA ALA A 181 9.46 22.82 -13.47
C ALA A 181 8.61 22.63 -14.73
N GLU A 182 8.90 21.58 -15.50
CA GLU A 182 8.02 21.13 -16.58
C GLU A 182 6.68 20.63 -16.00
N PRO A 183 5.58 20.64 -16.79
CA PRO A 183 4.31 20.08 -16.34
C PRO A 183 4.48 18.63 -15.88
N VAL A 184 4.18 18.37 -14.61
CA VAL A 184 4.20 17.02 -14.05
C VAL A 184 2.79 16.44 -14.08
N VAL A 185 2.64 15.22 -14.59
CA VAL A 185 1.34 14.59 -14.81
C VAL A 185 0.89 13.84 -13.55
N THR A 186 -0.20 14.32 -12.94
CA THR A 186 -1.16 13.62 -12.03
C THR A 186 -0.61 12.64 -10.98
N CYS A 187 0.64 12.77 -10.55
CA CYS A 187 1.26 11.95 -9.52
C CYS A 187 1.92 12.85 -8.47
N PRO A 188 2.26 12.29 -7.30
CA PRO A 188 3.05 13.03 -6.34
C PRO A 188 4.38 13.47 -6.93
N CYS A 189 4.94 14.53 -6.38
CA CYS A 189 6.16 15.16 -6.87
C CYS A 189 7.24 15.16 -5.81
N ALA A 190 8.49 15.00 -6.22
CA ALA A 190 9.67 15.19 -5.41
C ALA A 190 10.49 16.37 -5.92
N VAL A 191 11.00 17.19 -5.00
CA VAL A 191 11.99 18.22 -5.28
C VAL A 191 13.30 17.79 -4.68
N VAL A 192 14.25 17.55 -5.58
CA VAL A 192 15.57 17.03 -5.26
C VAL A 192 16.64 17.88 -5.93
N LYS A 193 17.87 17.76 -5.46
CA LYS A 193 19.03 18.41 -6.05
C LYS A 193 19.11 18.18 -7.55
N LYS A 194 19.41 19.23 -8.32
CA LYS A 194 19.79 19.07 -9.72
C LYS A 194 21.18 18.45 -9.80
N SER A 195 21.29 17.30 -10.46
CA SER A 195 22.55 16.60 -10.67
C SER A 195 22.97 16.60 -12.14
N ASN A 196 24.27 16.45 -12.38
CA ASN A 196 24.82 16.15 -13.70
C ASN A 196 25.79 14.96 -13.59
N PRO A 197 25.47 13.78 -14.15
CA PRO A 197 24.28 13.47 -14.95
C PRO A 197 22.97 13.56 -14.15
N GLN A 198 21.85 13.77 -14.85
CA GLN A 198 20.54 13.77 -14.23
C GLN A 198 20.23 12.40 -13.61
N LEU A 199 19.65 12.40 -12.41
CA LEU A 199 19.14 11.18 -11.78
C LEU A 199 17.99 10.60 -12.61
N GLY A 200 17.96 9.28 -12.73
CA GLY A 200 16.80 8.59 -13.27
C GLY A 200 15.64 8.58 -12.27
N ILE A 201 14.44 8.32 -12.76
CA ILE A 201 13.24 8.36 -11.92
C ILE A 201 13.26 7.32 -10.80
N LYS A 202 13.81 6.12 -11.06
CA LYS A 202 13.88 5.04 -10.08
C LYS A 202 14.83 5.36 -8.94
N GLU A 203 15.93 6.05 -9.24
CA GLU A 203 16.89 6.52 -8.24
C GLU A 203 16.24 7.57 -7.33
N ILE A 204 15.41 8.46 -7.88
CA ILE A 204 14.65 9.46 -7.12
C ILE A 204 13.59 8.78 -6.25
N GLU A 205 12.81 7.83 -6.80
CA GLU A 205 11.81 7.07 -6.05
C GLU A 205 12.45 6.32 -4.87
N ALA A 206 13.56 5.62 -5.09
CA ALA A 206 14.28 4.93 -4.02
C ALA A 206 14.83 5.89 -2.94
N PHE A 207 15.31 7.06 -3.34
CA PHE A 207 15.77 8.11 -2.42
C PHE A 207 14.61 8.64 -1.55
N VAL A 208 13.45 8.90 -2.18
CA VAL A 208 12.22 9.32 -1.49
C VAL A 208 11.73 8.24 -0.52
N GLU A 209 11.61 7.00 -0.98
CA GLU A 209 11.14 5.88 -0.16
C GLU A 209 12.03 5.68 1.07
N LEU A 210 13.36 5.79 0.92
CA LEU A 210 14.29 5.70 2.04
C LEU A 210 14.05 6.80 3.07
N HIS A 211 13.90 8.06 2.65
CA HIS A 211 13.64 9.16 3.57
C HIS A 211 12.29 9.05 4.28
N LEU A 212 11.24 8.63 3.57
CA LEU A 212 9.92 8.37 4.15
C LEU A 212 10.01 7.22 5.17
N ALA A 213 10.69 6.12 4.84
CA ALA A 213 10.90 4.99 5.74
C ALA A 213 11.71 5.37 6.98
N MET A 214 12.76 6.20 6.83
CA MET A 214 13.55 6.73 7.95
C MET A 214 12.71 7.61 8.88
N ALA A 215 11.67 8.27 8.36
CA ALA A 215 10.70 9.05 9.14
C ALA A 215 9.57 8.20 9.74
N GLY A 216 9.57 6.88 9.51
CA GLY A 216 8.49 5.98 9.95
C GLY A 216 7.18 6.15 9.19
N LEU A 217 7.22 6.77 8.00
CA LEU A 217 6.07 6.97 7.14
C LEU A 217 5.94 5.81 6.14
N PRO A 218 4.72 5.31 5.88
CA PRO A 218 4.51 4.27 4.89
C PRO A 218 4.65 4.84 3.48
N THR A 219 5.21 4.02 2.58
CA THR A 219 5.37 4.31 1.14
C THR A 219 4.39 3.54 0.26
N HIS A 220 3.45 2.84 0.90
CA HIS A 220 2.48 1.96 0.27
C HIS A 220 1.21 1.87 1.10
N THR A 221 0.09 1.58 0.45
CA THR A 221 -1.18 1.27 1.10
C THR A 221 -1.33 -0.24 1.30
N PRO A 222 -1.38 -0.75 2.54
CA PRO A 222 -1.59 -2.17 2.77
C PRO A 222 -2.98 -2.59 2.28
N ARG A 223 -3.06 -3.73 1.58
CA ARG A 223 -4.32 -4.34 1.17
C ARG A 223 -5.06 -4.87 2.41
N ARG A 224 -6.19 -4.24 2.76
CA ARG A 224 -7.02 -4.63 3.92
C ARG A 224 -8.23 -5.46 3.50
N ILE A 225 -8.62 -6.40 4.37
CA ILE A 225 -9.78 -7.28 4.25
C ILE A 225 -10.58 -7.29 5.55
N SER A 226 -11.88 -7.02 5.45
CA SER A 226 -12.80 -6.88 6.61
C SER A 226 -13.80 -8.03 6.72
N ARG A 227 -13.66 -9.09 5.92
CA ARG A 227 -14.58 -10.22 5.94
C ARG A 227 -14.43 -11.06 7.21
N THR A 228 -15.55 -11.60 7.68
CA THR A 228 -15.55 -12.60 8.76
C THR A 228 -14.96 -13.92 8.26
N PRO A 229 -14.33 -14.72 9.14
CA PRO A 229 -13.75 -15.98 8.72
C PRO A 229 -14.77 -16.93 8.11
N ALA A 230 -14.39 -17.61 7.03
CA ALA A 230 -15.21 -18.65 6.42
C ALA A 230 -15.24 -19.89 7.32
N VAL A 231 -16.40 -20.20 7.88
CA VAL A 231 -16.63 -21.40 8.70
C VAL A 231 -17.85 -22.13 8.12
N VAL A 232 -17.65 -23.39 7.73
CA VAL A 232 -18.66 -24.20 7.02
C VAL A 232 -19.81 -24.60 7.94
N ASP A 233 -19.49 -25.13 9.12
CA ASP A 233 -20.47 -25.68 10.05
C ASP A 233 -20.25 -25.11 11.47
N LYS A 234 -20.75 -23.90 11.70
CA LYS A 234 -20.66 -23.23 13.00
C LYS A 234 -21.43 -23.98 14.09
N ASP A 235 -22.50 -24.67 13.69
CA ASP A 235 -23.38 -25.42 14.57
C ASP A 235 -22.85 -26.81 14.92
N SER A 236 -21.65 -27.18 14.45
CA SER A 236 -20.98 -28.43 14.84
C SER A 236 -20.32 -28.35 16.22
N VAL A 237 -20.10 -27.15 16.75
CA VAL A 237 -19.41 -26.92 18.03
C VAL A 237 -20.31 -27.35 19.20
N ARG A 238 -19.76 -28.10 20.15
CA ARG A 238 -20.49 -28.70 21.30
C ARG A 238 -19.77 -28.41 22.60
N ALA A 239 -20.47 -27.86 23.59
CA ALA A 239 -19.89 -27.40 24.87
C ALA A 239 -19.15 -28.51 25.64
N GLU A 240 -19.53 -29.77 25.43
CA GLU A 240 -18.95 -30.95 26.07
C GLU A 240 -17.58 -31.34 25.49
N SER A 241 -17.20 -30.76 24.34
CA SER A 241 -15.93 -31.08 23.68
C SER A 241 -14.74 -30.47 24.42
N ALA A 242 -13.61 -31.19 24.40
CA ALA A 242 -12.37 -30.80 25.08
C ALA A 242 -11.60 -29.67 24.37
N TYR A 243 -12.20 -28.51 24.16
CA TYR A 243 -11.60 -27.38 23.43
C TYR A 243 -10.37 -26.75 24.13
N HIS A 244 -10.18 -26.99 25.42
CA HIS A 244 -9.02 -26.51 26.18
C HIS A 244 -7.68 -26.97 25.58
N GLN A 245 -7.64 -28.11 24.86
CA GLN A 245 -6.44 -28.57 24.16
C GLN A 245 -6.02 -27.71 22.96
N TRP A 246 -6.85 -26.72 22.62
CA TRP A 246 -6.66 -25.76 21.53
C TRP A 246 -6.46 -24.33 22.04
N ALA A 247 -6.23 -24.12 23.35
CA ALA A 247 -6.16 -22.79 23.95
C ALA A 247 -5.21 -21.83 23.19
N ASP A 248 -4.02 -22.29 22.81
CA ASP A 248 -3.07 -21.46 22.06
C ASP A 248 -3.54 -21.17 20.64
N VAL A 249 -4.09 -22.17 19.95
CA VAL A 249 -4.67 -22.00 18.60
C VAL A 249 -5.83 -21.00 18.63
N LEU A 250 -6.69 -21.06 19.66
CA LEU A 250 -7.80 -20.12 19.82
C LEU A 250 -7.33 -18.68 20.05
N ARG A 251 -6.20 -18.48 20.77
CA ARG A 251 -5.58 -17.15 20.90
C ARG A 251 -5.05 -16.64 19.56
N VAL A 252 -4.36 -17.49 18.79
CA VAL A 252 -3.87 -17.14 17.45
C VAL A 252 -5.04 -16.80 16.50
N LEU A 253 -6.14 -17.56 16.55
CA LEU A 253 -7.35 -17.25 15.78
C LEU A 253 -8.03 -15.96 16.23
N SER A 254 -7.94 -15.61 17.53
CA SER A 254 -8.39 -14.30 18.01
C SER A 254 -7.54 -13.16 17.43
N GLU A 255 -6.21 -13.32 17.36
CA GLU A 255 -5.33 -12.37 16.68
C GLU A 255 -5.61 -12.29 15.18
N TYR A 256 -5.90 -13.42 14.53
CA TYR A 256 -6.31 -13.46 13.13
C TYR A 256 -7.55 -12.59 12.88
N ASN A 257 -8.51 -12.62 13.81
CA ASN A 257 -9.73 -11.83 13.72
C ASN A 257 -9.50 -10.33 13.95
N SER A 258 -8.50 -9.95 14.75
CA SER A 258 -8.17 -8.53 14.98
C SER A 258 -7.31 -7.89 13.88
N ARG A 259 -6.69 -8.71 13.02
CA ARG A 259 -5.92 -8.24 11.86
C ARG A 259 -6.87 -7.89 10.72
N ASP A 260 -6.45 -7.00 9.84
CA ASP A 260 -7.18 -6.65 8.61
C ASP A 260 -6.27 -6.64 7.37
N GLU A 261 -4.96 -6.48 7.51
CA GLU A 261 -4.02 -6.61 6.39
C GLU A 261 -3.96 -8.04 5.83
N LEU A 262 -4.06 -8.16 4.50
CA LEU A 262 -4.19 -9.43 3.76
C LEU A 262 -3.02 -10.39 4.00
N LEU A 263 -1.77 -9.93 3.83
CA LEU A 263 -0.57 -10.77 4.00
C LEU A 263 -0.39 -11.18 5.46
N LEU A 264 -0.66 -10.26 6.39
CA LEU A 264 -0.55 -10.52 7.81
C LEU A 264 -1.62 -11.50 8.31
N LYS A 265 -2.85 -11.40 7.80
CA LYS A 265 -3.90 -12.41 8.01
C LYS A 265 -3.45 -13.78 7.50
N TYR A 266 -2.93 -13.83 6.28
CA TYR A 266 -2.43 -15.07 5.69
C TYR A 266 -1.36 -15.76 6.56
N LEU A 267 -0.36 -15.02 7.03
CA LEU A 267 0.65 -15.57 7.93
C LEU A 267 0.06 -16.07 9.25
N THR A 268 -0.93 -15.36 9.79
CA THR A 268 -1.53 -15.73 11.09
C THR A 268 -2.36 -17.00 10.99
N ILE A 269 -3.14 -17.18 9.92
CA ILE A 269 -3.84 -18.45 9.70
C ILE A 269 -2.85 -19.58 9.37
N TYR A 270 -1.73 -19.27 8.71
CA TYR A 270 -0.65 -20.23 8.49
C TYR A 270 -0.04 -20.72 9.80
N HIS A 271 0.15 -19.86 10.81
CA HIS A 271 0.61 -20.30 12.14
C HIS A 271 -0.33 -21.33 12.78
N VAL A 272 -1.64 -21.24 12.52
CA VAL A 272 -2.59 -22.28 12.95
C VAL A 272 -2.33 -23.59 12.21
N ILE A 273 -2.14 -23.54 10.89
CA ILE A 273 -1.80 -24.73 10.09
C ILE A 273 -0.49 -25.37 10.56
N GLU A 274 0.54 -24.57 10.82
CA GLU A 274 1.82 -25.02 11.35
C GLU A 274 1.64 -25.74 12.70
N ASN A 275 0.81 -25.19 13.60
CA ASN A 275 0.48 -25.88 14.85
C ASN A 275 -0.19 -27.25 14.60
N LEU A 276 -1.11 -27.34 13.62
CA LEU A 276 -1.74 -28.60 13.25
C LEU A 276 -0.75 -29.60 12.65
N MET A 277 0.22 -29.14 11.84
CA MET A 277 1.28 -29.99 11.27
C MET A 277 2.10 -30.66 12.38
N PHE A 278 2.44 -29.92 13.44
CA PHE A 278 3.18 -30.46 14.58
C PHE A 278 2.32 -31.30 15.52
N LYS A 279 1.05 -30.96 15.70
CA LYS A 279 0.15 -31.71 16.60
C LYS A 279 -0.22 -33.09 16.05
N MET A 280 -0.43 -33.21 14.74
CA MET A 280 -0.80 -34.48 14.09
C MET A 280 0.13 -35.66 14.44
N PRO A 281 1.48 -35.58 14.30
CA PRO A 281 2.35 -36.69 14.69
C PRO A 281 2.33 -37.00 16.19
N ILE A 282 2.09 -36.00 17.06
CA ILE A 282 1.95 -36.22 18.51
C ILE A 282 0.68 -37.04 18.80
N VAL A 283 -0.43 -36.70 18.15
CA VAL A 283 -1.71 -37.41 18.27
C VAL A 283 -1.59 -38.84 17.70
N ASP A 284 -0.94 -39.01 16.55
CA ASP A 284 -0.65 -40.33 15.98
C ASP A 284 0.11 -41.20 16.99
N LEU A 285 1.12 -40.64 17.66
CA LEU A 285 1.93 -41.36 18.64
C LEU A 285 1.17 -41.68 19.93
N GLU A 286 0.38 -40.74 20.46
CA GLU A 286 -0.51 -40.95 21.63
C GLU A 286 -1.47 -42.12 21.39
N ARG A 287 -2.08 -42.17 20.21
CA ARG A 287 -3.03 -43.22 19.83
C ARG A 287 -2.36 -44.56 19.63
N GLN A 288 -1.19 -44.60 18.99
CA GLN A 288 -0.41 -45.83 18.85
C GLN A 288 -0.03 -46.43 20.20
N ARG A 289 0.23 -45.57 21.20
CA ARG A 289 0.57 -46.01 22.55
C ARG A 289 -0.67 -46.41 23.37
N ASN A 290 -1.83 -45.86 23.07
CA ASN A 290 -3.10 -46.15 23.76
C ASN A 290 -2.93 -46.17 25.29
N GLY A 291 -2.26 -45.15 25.84
CA GLY A 291 -2.02 -45.01 27.28
C GLY A 291 -0.85 -45.77 27.86
N SER A 292 -0.12 -46.54 27.04
CA SER A 292 1.15 -47.10 27.48
C SER A 292 2.18 -45.99 27.70
N MET A 293 3.11 -46.26 28.62
CA MET A 293 4.21 -45.37 28.94
C MET A 293 5.08 -45.08 27.71
N PHE A 294 5.40 -43.81 27.49
CA PHE A 294 6.28 -43.37 26.41
C PHE A 294 7.74 -43.68 26.74
N SER A 295 8.43 -44.37 25.83
CA SER A 295 9.86 -44.64 25.96
C SER A 295 10.70 -43.52 25.34
N ILE A 296 11.99 -43.45 25.69
CA ILE A 296 12.98 -42.56 25.03
C ILE A 296 13.00 -42.79 23.51
N ARG A 297 12.78 -44.03 23.05
CA ARG A 297 12.71 -44.35 21.62
C ARG A 297 11.50 -43.70 20.94
N ASP A 298 10.40 -43.51 21.66
CA ASP A 298 9.20 -42.85 21.15
C ASP A 298 9.41 -41.35 21.00
N PHE A 299 10.11 -40.73 21.94
CA PHE A 299 10.55 -39.34 21.81
C PHE A 299 11.47 -39.14 20.61
N ARG A 300 12.41 -40.06 20.36
CA ARG A 300 13.26 -39.99 19.17
C ARG A 300 12.45 -40.10 17.88
N ARG A 301 11.48 -41.02 17.81
CA ARG A 301 10.57 -41.13 16.66
C ARG A 301 9.68 -39.90 16.48
N LEU A 302 9.24 -39.30 17.59
CA LEU A 302 8.50 -38.05 17.56
C LEU A 302 9.39 -36.94 17.00
N TYR A 303 10.62 -36.81 17.50
CA TYR A 303 11.58 -35.84 17.01
C TYR A 303 11.85 -36.03 15.51
N ASP A 304 12.08 -37.27 15.05
CA ASP A 304 12.31 -37.57 13.64
C ASP A 304 11.06 -37.23 12.77
N SER A 305 9.85 -37.42 13.29
CA SER A 305 8.60 -37.09 12.58
C SER A 305 8.22 -35.60 12.65
N VAL A 306 8.67 -34.88 13.67
CA VAL A 306 8.56 -33.43 13.81
C VAL A 306 9.66 -32.71 13.03
N SER A 307 10.81 -33.35 12.84
CA SER A 307 11.94 -32.89 11.99
C SER A 307 11.68 -33.05 10.49
N LEU A 308 10.45 -33.37 10.08
CA LEU A 308 10.06 -33.35 8.68
C LEU A 308 10.30 -31.96 8.08
N LYS A 309 10.70 -31.93 6.80
CA LYS A 309 10.70 -30.69 6.03
C LYS A 309 9.25 -30.17 5.96
N GLU A 310 9.10 -28.85 6.00
CA GLU A 310 7.82 -28.14 6.08
C GLU A 310 6.82 -28.58 5.01
N LEU A 311 7.23 -28.62 3.73
CA LEU A 311 6.35 -29.00 2.62
C LEU A 311 5.81 -30.45 2.74
N PRO A 312 6.62 -31.51 2.95
CA PRO A 312 6.10 -32.85 3.23
C PRO A 312 5.10 -32.92 4.41
N ALA A 313 5.32 -32.14 5.46
CA ALA A 313 4.40 -32.08 6.60
C ALA A 313 3.07 -31.40 6.23
N LEU A 314 3.09 -30.34 5.42
CA LEU A 314 1.90 -29.72 4.84
C LEU A 314 1.12 -30.68 3.94
N GLU A 315 1.83 -31.40 3.05
CA GLU A 315 1.22 -32.39 2.15
C GLU A 315 0.46 -33.46 2.94
N LYS A 316 1.10 -34.04 3.97
CA LYS A 316 0.47 -35.03 4.86
C LYS A 316 -0.73 -34.45 5.61
N LEU A 317 -0.62 -33.22 6.12
CA LEU A 317 -1.72 -32.56 6.83
C LEU A 317 -2.93 -32.36 5.91
N PHE A 318 -2.72 -31.83 4.70
CA PHE A 318 -3.82 -31.56 3.78
C PHE A 318 -4.38 -32.83 3.15
N GLU A 319 -3.59 -33.85 2.89
CA GLU A 319 -4.11 -35.18 2.54
C GLU A 319 -5.10 -35.67 3.60
N THR A 320 -4.70 -35.60 4.88
CA THR A 320 -5.54 -35.99 6.00
C THR A 320 -6.79 -35.12 6.13
N ALA A 321 -6.64 -33.79 6.04
CA ALA A 321 -7.74 -32.85 6.16
C ALA A 321 -8.75 -33.00 5.02
N PHE A 322 -8.29 -33.25 3.79
CA PHE A 322 -9.15 -33.37 2.62
C PHE A 322 -10.08 -34.58 2.71
N ASP A 323 -9.68 -35.61 3.46
CA ASP A 323 -10.50 -36.80 3.71
C ASP A 323 -11.51 -36.65 4.85
N LEU A 324 -11.37 -35.61 5.67
CA LEU A 324 -12.32 -35.31 6.74
C LEU A 324 -13.56 -34.59 6.19
N HIS A 325 -14.65 -34.75 6.94
CA HIS A 325 -15.95 -34.18 6.64
C HIS A 325 -16.01 -32.72 7.14
N ALA A 326 -16.30 -31.79 6.23
CA ALA A 326 -16.58 -30.39 6.52
C ALA A 326 -18.03 -30.16 6.96
N THR A 327 -18.94 -30.98 6.43
CA THR A 327 -20.33 -31.15 6.89
C THR A 327 -20.63 -32.64 6.95
N SER A 328 -21.84 -33.02 7.36
CA SER A 328 -22.27 -34.44 7.38
C SER A 328 -22.11 -35.18 6.04
N VAL A 329 -22.04 -34.46 4.91
CA VAL A 329 -21.98 -35.06 3.56
C VAL A 329 -20.83 -34.54 2.69
N VAL A 330 -20.26 -33.37 2.99
CA VAL A 330 -19.19 -32.77 2.18
C VAL A 330 -17.84 -32.95 2.85
N LYS A 331 -16.85 -33.46 2.11
CA LYS A 331 -15.44 -33.48 2.53
C LYS A 331 -14.75 -32.14 2.24
N TYR A 332 -13.76 -31.76 3.06
CA TYR A 332 -12.96 -30.54 2.81
C TYR A 332 -12.32 -30.54 1.43
N GLY A 333 -11.81 -31.68 0.96
CA GLY A 333 -11.18 -31.74 -0.36
C GLY A 333 -12.13 -31.44 -1.51
N LYS A 334 -13.43 -31.71 -1.36
CA LYS A 334 -14.44 -31.28 -2.34
C LYS A 334 -14.61 -29.77 -2.29
N LEU A 335 -14.75 -29.21 -1.09
CA LEU A 335 -14.95 -27.78 -0.93
C LEU A 335 -13.79 -26.99 -1.53
N VAL A 336 -12.53 -27.36 -1.24
CA VAL A 336 -11.36 -26.68 -1.81
C VAL A 336 -11.40 -26.69 -3.35
N ARG A 337 -11.78 -27.81 -3.97
CA ARG A 337 -11.95 -27.89 -5.44
C ARG A 337 -13.08 -27.01 -5.95
N ASP A 338 -14.20 -26.95 -5.24
CA ASP A 338 -15.34 -26.11 -5.61
C ASP A 338 -14.95 -24.62 -5.53
N THR A 339 -14.27 -24.20 -4.46
CA THR A 339 -13.77 -22.82 -4.30
C THR A 339 -12.74 -22.47 -5.38
N TRP A 340 -11.82 -23.38 -5.70
CA TRP A 340 -10.88 -23.19 -6.81
C TRP A 340 -11.61 -23.00 -8.15
N SER A 341 -12.60 -23.85 -8.44
CA SER A 341 -13.37 -23.79 -9.68
C SER A 341 -14.16 -22.48 -9.77
N ALA A 342 -14.71 -22.01 -8.66
CA ALA A 342 -15.40 -20.72 -8.58
C ALA A 342 -14.44 -19.54 -8.84
N LEU A 343 -13.24 -19.55 -8.25
CA LEU A 343 -12.21 -18.54 -8.50
C LEU A 343 -11.83 -18.48 -10.00
N VAL A 344 -11.54 -19.64 -10.61
CA VAL A 344 -11.18 -19.72 -12.02
C VAL A 344 -12.32 -19.28 -12.93
N ALA A 345 -13.58 -19.58 -12.57
CA ALA A 345 -14.75 -19.13 -13.31
C ALA A 345 -14.96 -17.61 -13.22
N ALA A 346 -14.66 -17.00 -12.06
CA ALA A 346 -14.84 -15.57 -11.83
C ALA A 346 -13.77 -14.71 -12.54
N HIS A 347 -12.51 -15.13 -12.51
CA HIS A 347 -11.37 -14.30 -12.98
C HIS A 347 -10.74 -14.81 -14.29
N GLY A 348 -11.10 -16.01 -14.73
CA GLY A 348 -10.53 -16.65 -15.90
C GLY A 348 -9.18 -17.32 -15.64
N SER A 349 -8.91 -18.43 -16.33
CA SER A 349 -7.70 -19.24 -16.13
C SER A 349 -6.41 -18.49 -16.46
N ALA A 350 -6.43 -17.54 -17.41
CA ALA A 350 -5.25 -16.76 -17.79
C ALA A 350 -4.74 -15.87 -16.64
N ALA A 351 -5.64 -15.17 -15.95
CA ALA A 351 -5.29 -14.32 -14.80
C ALA A 351 -4.72 -15.16 -13.65
N ILE A 352 -5.37 -16.30 -13.34
CA ILE A 352 -4.89 -17.22 -12.31
C ILE A 352 -3.52 -17.80 -12.67
N ASN A 353 -3.31 -18.24 -13.90
CA ASN A 353 -2.00 -18.74 -14.35
C ASN A 353 -0.90 -17.68 -14.25
N SER A 354 -1.22 -16.42 -14.57
CA SER A 354 -0.30 -15.29 -14.40
C SER A 354 0.11 -15.11 -12.94
N ALA A 355 -0.85 -15.17 -12.00
CA ALA A 355 -0.58 -15.11 -10.57
C ALA A 355 0.30 -16.28 -10.09
N LEU A 356 -0.01 -17.51 -10.51
CA LEU A 356 0.78 -18.70 -10.17
C LEU A 356 2.21 -18.60 -10.70
N GLN A 357 2.38 -18.14 -11.93
CA GLN A 357 3.71 -17.98 -12.54
C GLN A 357 4.54 -16.92 -11.81
N ARG A 358 3.95 -15.79 -11.41
CA ARG A 358 4.64 -14.74 -10.63
C ARG A 358 5.13 -15.25 -9.28
N LEU A 359 4.36 -16.14 -8.64
CA LEU A 359 4.76 -16.83 -7.41
C LEU A 359 5.84 -17.90 -7.65
N GLY A 360 6.30 -18.12 -8.88
CA GLY A 360 7.25 -19.19 -9.22
C GLY A 360 6.62 -20.58 -9.19
N TYR A 361 5.29 -20.69 -9.29
CA TYR A 361 4.60 -21.97 -9.29
C TYR A 361 4.45 -22.52 -10.72
N GLU A 362 5.08 -23.67 -10.96
CA GLU A 362 5.14 -24.32 -12.28
C GLU A 362 3.83 -24.96 -12.75
N LYS A 363 2.77 -24.90 -11.94
CA LYS A 363 1.46 -25.50 -12.25
C LYS A 363 0.49 -24.46 -12.77
N SER A 364 -0.52 -24.97 -13.46
CA SER A 364 -1.59 -24.21 -14.08
C SER A 364 -2.91 -24.39 -13.34
N ALA A 365 -3.91 -23.60 -13.71
CA ALA A 365 -5.24 -23.66 -13.14
C ALA A 365 -5.92 -25.03 -13.32
N SER A 366 -5.61 -25.76 -14.40
CA SER A 366 -6.13 -27.10 -14.62
C SER A 366 -5.57 -28.16 -13.67
N ASP A 367 -4.39 -27.94 -13.07
CA ASP A 367 -3.73 -28.94 -12.22
C ASP A 367 -4.48 -29.16 -10.89
N PHE A 368 -5.36 -28.26 -10.48
CA PHE A 368 -6.17 -28.38 -9.26
C PHE A 368 -7.46 -29.19 -9.45
N SER A 369 -7.75 -29.64 -10.68
CA SER A 369 -8.94 -30.46 -10.97
C SER A 369 -8.75 -31.97 -10.72
N GLY A 370 -7.50 -32.44 -10.52
CA GLY A 370 -7.14 -33.86 -10.47
C GLY A 370 -7.05 -34.49 -9.06
N GLN A 371 -6.67 -35.77 -9.02
CA GLN A 371 -6.54 -36.57 -7.78
C GLN A 371 -5.43 -36.07 -6.84
N ARG A 372 -4.45 -35.31 -7.34
CA ARG A 372 -3.32 -34.75 -6.56
C ARG A 372 -3.57 -33.33 -6.02
N VAL A 373 -4.84 -32.92 -5.92
CA VAL A 373 -5.19 -31.55 -5.51
C VAL A 373 -4.64 -31.17 -4.13
N HIS A 374 -4.54 -32.10 -3.17
CA HIS A 374 -3.99 -31.81 -1.84
C HIS A 374 -2.51 -31.43 -1.89
N GLY A 375 -1.70 -32.11 -2.71
CA GLY A 375 -0.28 -31.78 -2.89
C GLY A 375 -0.08 -30.46 -3.62
N ASN A 376 -0.90 -30.18 -4.64
CA ASN A 376 -0.87 -28.89 -5.33
C ASN A 376 -1.28 -27.74 -4.41
N TYR A 377 -2.28 -27.96 -3.56
CA TYR A 377 -2.72 -27.01 -2.54
C TYR A 377 -1.63 -26.77 -1.48
N ALA A 378 -1.03 -27.84 -0.96
CA ALA A 378 0.09 -27.77 -0.01
C ALA A 378 1.26 -26.94 -0.56
N LYS A 379 1.67 -27.22 -1.81
CA LYS A 379 2.75 -26.51 -2.47
C LYS A 379 2.42 -25.04 -2.71
N LEU A 380 1.19 -24.71 -3.09
CA LEU A 380 0.77 -23.32 -3.26
C LEU A 380 0.76 -22.56 -1.92
N VAL A 381 0.22 -23.16 -0.86
CA VAL A 381 0.25 -22.58 0.50
C VAL A 381 1.69 -22.34 0.95
N TYR A 382 2.57 -23.32 0.75
CA TYR A 382 3.99 -23.21 1.08
C TYR A 382 4.70 -22.09 0.29
N ILE A 383 4.46 -21.98 -1.02
CA ILE A 383 5.08 -20.96 -1.87
C ILE A 383 4.62 -19.57 -1.45
N VAL A 384 3.32 -19.35 -1.24
CA VAL A 384 2.82 -18.03 -0.83
C VAL A 384 3.39 -17.64 0.53
N ARG A 385 3.41 -18.55 1.51
CA ARG A 385 4.06 -18.30 2.80
C ARG A 385 5.52 -17.90 2.62
N ASN A 386 6.26 -18.63 1.82
CA ASN A 386 7.68 -18.36 1.60
C ASN A 386 7.95 -17.05 0.86
N SER A 387 7.12 -16.70 -0.12
CA SER A 387 7.19 -15.40 -0.79
C SER A 387 6.95 -14.24 0.16
N ILE A 388 6.22 -14.43 1.25
CA ILE A 388 6.00 -13.36 2.25
C ILE A 388 7.18 -13.29 3.24
N VAL A 389 7.72 -14.42 3.72
CA VAL A 389 8.67 -14.43 4.86
C VAL A 389 10.15 -14.52 4.47
N HIS A 390 10.49 -15.11 3.33
CA HIS A 390 11.88 -15.20 2.90
C HIS A 390 12.23 -13.98 2.07
N ASN A 391 13.43 -13.43 2.31
CA ASN A 391 14.01 -12.36 1.52
C ASN A 391 15.36 -12.81 0.95
N LYS A 392 15.33 -13.63 -0.11
CA LYS A 392 16.53 -13.98 -0.88
C LYS A 392 16.43 -13.23 -2.20
N GLU A 393 17.47 -12.51 -2.58
CA GLU A 393 17.49 -11.66 -3.79
C GLU A 393 17.03 -12.34 -5.09
N THR A 394 17.10 -13.67 -5.17
CA THR A 394 16.69 -14.46 -6.34
C THR A 394 15.23 -14.93 -6.31
N GLU A 395 14.48 -14.69 -5.24
CA GLU A 395 13.12 -15.16 -5.02
C GLU A 395 12.12 -13.99 -5.12
N PHE A 396 10.91 -14.27 -5.61
CA PHE A 396 9.86 -13.25 -5.66
C PHE A 396 9.27 -13.02 -4.26
N HIS A 397 9.32 -11.77 -3.81
CA HIS A 397 8.84 -11.37 -2.49
C HIS A 397 7.52 -10.63 -2.56
N LEU A 398 6.56 -11.08 -1.75
CA LEU A 398 5.28 -10.45 -1.55
C LEU A 398 5.38 -9.41 -0.44
N THR A 399 5.29 -8.15 -0.84
CA THR A 399 5.05 -6.99 0.01
C THR A 399 3.75 -6.34 -0.45
N SER A 400 3.24 -5.34 0.26
CA SER A 400 2.06 -4.61 -0.21
C SER A 400 2.26 -3.97 -1.59
N GLN A 401 3.51 -3.63 -1.95
CA GLN A 401 3.86 -3.01 -3.24
C GLN A 401 3.93 -4.03 -4.39
N SER A 402 4.41 -5.25 -4.14
CA SER A 402 4.50 -6.30 -5.17
C SER A 402 3.24 -7.18 -5.26
N LEU A 403 2.28 -6.98 -4.36
CA LEU A 403 1.02 -7.71 -4.29
C LEU A 403 0.06 -7.23 -5.39
N SER A 404 0.09 -7.90 -6.54
CA SER A 404 -0.82 -7.57 -7.64
C SER A 404 -2.28 -7.94 -7.35
N ALA A 405 -3.20 -7.41 -8.14
CA ALA A 405 -4.64 -7.69 -8.01
C ALA A 405 -4.93 -9.19 -8.13
N GLU A 406 -4.29 -9.90 -9.06
CA GLU A 406 -4.51 -11.32 -9.30
C GLU A 406 -3.99 -12.19 -8.14
N ILE A 407 -2.84 -11.83 -7.57
CA ILE A 407 -2.31 -12.51 -6.37
C ILE A 407 -3.20 -12.21 -5.16
N SER A 408 -3.65 -10.96 -5.02
CA SER A 408 -4.59 -10.57 -3.96
C SER A 408 -5.85 -11.43 -4.00
N GLN A 409 -6.47 -11.56 -5.19
CA GLN A 409 -7.66 -12.39 -5.39
C GLN A 409 -7.39 -13.87 -5.06
N LEU A 410 -6.26 -14.41 -5.50
CA LEU A 410 -5.86 -15.78 -5.18
C LEU A 410 -5.77 -16.03 -3.65
N ILE A 411 -5.20 -15.08 -2.91
CA ILE A 411 -5.09 -15.19 -1.45
C ILE A 411 -6.44 -14.96 -0.78
N GLU A 412 -7.14 -13.89 -1.14
CA GLU A 412 -8.36 -13.40 -0.49
C GLU A 412 -9.58 -14.30 -0.75
N GLU A 413 -9.74 -14.79 -1.97
CA GLU A 413 -10.94 -15.53 -2.40
C GLU A 413 -10.76 -17.05 -2.42
N PHE A 414 -9.51 -17.54 -2.41
CA PHE A 414 -9.23 -18.98 -2.38
C PHE A 414 -8.46 -19.42 -1.14
N LEU A 415 -7.21 -18.98 -0.96
CA LEU A 415 -6.36 -19.53 0.10
C LEU A 415 -6.89 -19.22 1.50
N LEU A 416 -7.21 -17.97 1.81
CA LEU A 416 -7.75 -17.62 3.12
C LEU A 416 -9.05 -18.37 3.44
N PRO A 417 -10.11 -18.34 2.60
CA PRO A 417 -11.35 -19.03 2.93
C PRO A 417 -11.17 -20.54 3.10
N THR A 418 -10.33 -21.17 2.28
CA THR A 418 -10.11 -22.63 2.40
C THR A 418 -9.26 -22.98 3.62
N LEU A 419 -8.26 -22.18 3.97
CA LEU A 419 -7.47 -22.33 5.19
C LEU A 419 -8.30 -22.07 6.45
N GLU A 420 -9.15 -21.04 6.46
CA GLU A 420 -10.07 -20.74 7.55
C GLU A 420 -10.97 -21.95 7.82
N GLN A 421 -11.62 -22.47 6.79
CA GLN A 421 -12.55 -23.58 6.95
C GLN A 421 -11.86 -24.85 7.46
N ILE A 422 -10.66 -25.16 6.96
CA ILE A 422 -9.86 -26.27 7.48
C ILE A 422 -9.49 -26.01 8.94
N ALA A 423 -8.92 -24.84 9.25
CA ALA A 423 -8.44 -24.52 10.60
C ALA A 423 -9.58 -24.57 11.64
N PHE A 424 -10.67 -23.84 11.41
CA PHE A 424 -11.82 -23.84 12.32
C PHE A 424 -12.51 -25.21 12.37
N GLY A 425 -12.60 -25.89 11.24
CA GLY A 425 -13.18 -27.23 11.14
C GLY A 425 -12.44 -28.29 11.95
N MET A 426 -11.12 -28.33 11.81
CA MET A 426 -10.25 -29.31 12.46
C MET A 426 -10.26 -29.19 13.99
N ILE A 427 -10.38 -27.97 14.51
CA ILE A 427 -10.43 -27.73 15.97
C ILE A 427 -11.86 -27.64 16.52
N GLY A 428 -12.86 -27.42 15.67
CA GLY A 428 -14.27 -27.31 16.05
C GLY A 428 -14.93 -28.68 16.24
N ILE A 429 -14.52 -29.67 15.44
CA ILE A 429 -15.11 -31.00 15.40
C ILE A 429 -14.11 -32.06 15.89
N PRO A 430 -14.41 -32.78 17.00
CA PRO A 430 -13.61 -33.91 17.46
C PRO A 430 -13.33 -34.93 16.36
N ASN A 431 -12.05 -35.25 16.15
CA ASN A 431 -11.65 -36.17 15.08
C ASN A 431 -10.49 -37.07 15.45
N GLY A 432 -10.29 -38.10 14.62
CA GLY A 432 -9.32 -39.16 14.83
C GLY A 432 -7.85 -38.79 14.61
N LYS A 433 -7.57 -37.55 14.20
CA LYS A 433 -6.29 -37.18 13.57
C LYS A 433 -5.56 -36.08 14.32
N LEU A 434 -6.32 -35.17 14.92
CA LEU A 434 -5.78 -33.95 15.53
C LEU A 434 -6.19 -33.77 17.00
N TRP A 435 -7.17 -34.56 17.48
CA TRP A 435 -7.60 -34.50 18.88
C TRP A 435 -6.93 -35.59 19.70
N TYR A 436 -6.38 -35.19 20.85
CA TYR A 436 -5.88 -36.12 21.85
C TYR A 436 -7.03 -36.99 22.37
N GLY A 437 -6.83 -38.30 22.42
CA GLY A 437 -7.80 -39.23 23.01
C GLY A 437 -7.81 -39.18 24.54
N ARG A 438 -6.72 -38.69 25.14
CA ARG A 438 -6.47 -38.72 26.59
C ARG A 438 -6.04 -37.34 27.09
N LYS A 439 -6.29 -37.10 28.38
CA LYS A 439 -5.91 -35.86 29.07
C LYS A 439 -4.43 -35.80 29.43
N GLU A 440 -3.78 -36.95 29.56
CA GLU A 440 -2.42 -37.08 30.09
C GLU A 440 -1.60 -38.05 29.23
N LEU A 441 -0.31 -37.74 29.08
CA LEU A 441 0.70 -38.64 28.51
C LEU A 441 1.55 -39.20 29.65
N VAL A 442 1.64 -40.52 29.76
CA VAL A 442 2.46 -41.19 30.78
C VAL A 442 3.89 -41.31 30.25
N LEU A 443 4.84 -40.67 30.93
CA LEU A 443 6.26 -40.69 30.57
C LEU A 443 7.05 -41.64 31.48
N TYR A 444 8.12 -42.24 30.94
CA TYR A 444 9.05 -43.11 31.68
C TYR A 444 9.85 -42.36 32.73
#